data_AF-A0A645CT04-F1
#
_entry.id   AF-A0A645CT04-F1
#
_cell.length_a   1.000
_cell.length_b   1.000
_cell.length_c   1.000
_cell.angle_alpha   90.00
_cell.angle_beta   90.00
_cell.angle_gamma   90.00
#
_symmetry.space_group_name_H-M   'P 1'
#
loop_
_entity.id
_entity.type
_entity.pdbx_description
1 polymer ?
#
loop_
_entity_poly.entity_id
_entity_poly.type
_entity_poly.pdbx_seq_one_letter_code
_entity_poly.pdbx_strand_id
1 'polypeptide(L)'
;MSSGNWIIDNLNNALQTWSEKLSEIWQLITQAPQTFKGGGIWNVVVTIHGGLQAIGYALLVLFFVLGVIKTCGSFTEVKKPEHVLKLFIRFALAKGVVTYGMELMMALLNIVQASSVQL
;
A
#
# COMPACT_ATOMS: atom_id res chain seq x y z
N MET A 1 40.50 -39.50 -21.58
CA MET A 1 40.08 -38.08 -21.65
C MET A 1 39.20 -37.93 -22.87
N SER A 2 37.89 -38.04 -22.69
CA SER A 2 36.92 -37.99 -23.78
C SER A 2 36.64 -36.52 -24.10
N SER A 3 37.11 -36.06 -25.25
CA SER A 3 36.92 -34.70 -25.80
C SER A 3 35.46 -34.35 -26.13
N GLY A 4 34.48 -35.10 -25.59
CA GLY A 4 33.10 -35.17 -26.04
C GLY A 4 32.04 -34.67 -25.06
N ASN A 5 32.40 -34.11 -23.90
CA ASN A 5 31.40 -33.60 -22.95
C ASN A 5 31.55 -32.13 -22.59
N TRP A 6 32.61 -31.43 -23.02
CA TRP A 6 32.82 -30.02 -22.66
C TRP A 6 31.70 -29.09 -23.14
N ILE A 7 31.05 -29.41 -24.27
CA ILE A 7 29.90 -28.67 -24.79
C ILE A 7 28.69 -28.89 -23.88
N ILE A 8 28.41 -30.14 -23.51
CA ILE A 8 27.29 -30.50 -22.63
C ILE A 8 27.53 -29.91 -21.24
N ASP A 9 28.75 -29.98 -20.71
CA ASP A 9 29.13 -29.38 -19.43
C ASP A 9 28.98 -27.85 -19.46
N ASN A 10 29.40 -27.19 -20.54
CA ASN A 10 29.19 -25.74 -20.70
C ASN A 10 27.71 -25.36 -20.82
N LEU A 11 26.91 -26.15 -21.56
CA LEU A 11 25.47 -25.92 -21.66
C LEU A 11 24.78 -26.10 -20.30
N ASN A 12 25.13 -27.14 -19.55
CA ASN A 12 24.62 -27.35 -18.19
C ASN A 12 25.01 -26.21 -17.26
N ASN A 13 26.27 -25.76 -17.28
CA ASN A 13 26.73 -24.61 -16.49
C ASN A 13 26.00 -23.31 -16.87
N ALA A 14 25.77 -23.07 -18.17
CA ALA A 14 25.04 -21.91 -18.65
C ALA A 14 23.56 -21.95 -18.24
N LEU A 15 22.90 -23.10 -18.36
CA LEU A 15 21.51 -23.29 -17.94
C LEU A 15 21.35 -23.15 -16.42
N GLN A 16 22.30 -23.66 -15.64
CA GLN A 16 22.32 -23.49 -14.20
C GLN A 16 22.47 -22.01 -13.83
N THR A 17 23.43 -21.31 -14.42
CA THR A 17 23.61 -19.86 -14.20
C THR A 17 22.34 -19.09 -14.57
N TRP A 18 21.69 -19.45 -15.68
CA TRP A 18 20.43 -18.84 -16.10
C TRP A 18 19.31 -19.07 -15.07
N SER A 19 19.17 -20.30 -14.58
CA SER A 19 18.18 -20.66 -13.55
C SER A 19 18.42 -19.91 -12.24
N GLU A 20 19.67 -19.83 -11.79
CA GLU A 20 20.06 -19.07 -10.59
C GLU A 20 19.71 -17.59 -10.73
N LYS A 21 20.00 -16.98 -11.89
CA LYS A 21 19.69 -15.57 -12.13
C LYS A 21 18.20 -15.30 -12.26
N LEU A 22 17.44 -16.20 -12.88
CA LEU A 22 15.98 -16.11 -12.89
C LEU A 22 15.40 -16.21 -11.48
N SER A 23 15.91 -17.11 -10.65
CA SER A 23 15.50 -17.23 -9.24
C SER A 23 15.83 -15.95 -8.45
N GLU A 24 17.01 -15.38 -8.65
CA GLU A 24 17.42 -14.13 -8.02
C GLU A 24 16.52 -12.95 -8.43
N ILE A 25 16.23 -12.80 -9.73
CA ILE A 25 15.31 -11.78 -10.24
C ILE A 25 13.92 -11.99 -9.66
N TRP A 26 13.43 -13.23 -9.64
CA TRP A 26 12.13 -13.58 -9.05
C TRP A 26 12.05 -13.15 -7.58
N GLN A 27 13.06 -13.50 -6.78
CA GLN A 27 13.12 -13.10 -5.37
C GLN A 27 13.12 -11.57 -5.20
N LEU A 28 13.85 -10.84 -6.04
CA LEU A 28 13.89 -9.37 -5.99
C LEU A 28 12.54 -8.73 -6.31
N ILE A 29 11.81 -9.24 -7.30
CA ILE A 29 10.50 -8.69 -7.69
C ILE A 29 9.38 -9.10 -6.74
N THR A 30 9.49 -10.25 -6.06
CA THR A 30 8.51 -10.71 -5.07
C THR A 30 8.81 -10.23 -3.65
N GLN A 31 9.96 -9.61 -3.42
CA GLN A 31 10.35 -9.13 -2.10
C GLN A 31 9.35 -8.10 -1.56
N ALA A 32 8.99 -8.22 -0.27
CA ALA A 32 8.12 -7.25 0.38
C ALA A 32 8.76 -5.84 0.39
N PRO A 33 7.99 -4.78 0.06
CA PRO A 33 8.51 -3.42 -0.02
C PRO A 33 9.11 -2.95 1.31
N GLN A 34 8.58 -3.44 2.45
CA GLN A 34 9.11 -3.19 3.79
C GLN A 34 10.56 -3.64 3.99
N THR A 35 11.00 -4.67 3.27
CA THR A 35 12.35 -5.25 3.38
C THR A 35 13.23 -4.92 2.19
N PHE A 36 12.66 -4.41 1.10
CA PHE A 36 13.38 -4.06 -0.11
C PHE A 36 14.50 -3.05 0.19
N LYS A 37 15.73 -3.39 -0.20
CA LYS A 37 16.95 -2.60 0.04
C LYS A 37 17.11 -2.18 1.52
N GLY A 38 16.77 -3.08 2.46
CA GLY A 38 16.89 -2.82 3.90
C GLY A 38 15.81 -1.90 4.47
N GLY A 39 14.72 -1.67 3.74
CA GLY A 39 13.56 -0.88 4.21
C GLY A 39 13.74 0.63 4.14
N GLY A 40 14.90 1.14 3.70
CA GLY A 40 15.16 2.58 3.64
C GLY A 40 14.17 3.34 2.74
N ILE A 41 13.91 2.81 1.54
CA ILE A 41 12.93 3.40 0.60
C ILE A 41 11.53 3.36 1.20
N TRP A 42 11.16 2.25 1.82
CA TRP A 42 9.86 2.10 2.46
C TRP A 42 9.66 3.10 3.61
N ASN A 43 10.68 3.35 4.42
CA ASN A 43 10.60 4.33 5.50
C ASN A 43 10.34 5.76 4.98
N VAL A 44 10.93 6.13 3.84
CA VAL A 44 10.63 7.40 3.16
C VAL A 44 9.15 7.45 2.73
N VAL A 45 8.64 6.36 2.13
CA VAL A 45 7.23 6.26 1.73
C VAL A 45 6.30 6.41 2.93
N VAL A 46 6.55 5.71 4.03
CA VAL A 46 5.74 5.80 5.26
C VAL A 46 5.80 7.20 5.87
N THR A 47 6.96 7.86 5.83
CA THR A 47 7.13 9.22 6.32
C THR A 47 6.30 10.22 5.51
N ILE A 48 6.37 10.13 4.17
CA ILE A 48 5.56 10.97 3.27
C ILE A 48 4.08 10.69 3.49
N HIS A 49 3.69 9.41 3.58
CA HIS A 49 2.32 9.02 3.85
C HIS A 49 1.80 9.61 5.17
N GLY A 50 2.58 9.51 6.26
CA GLY A 50 2.19 10.07 7.56
C GLY A 50 2.02 11.59 7.52
N GLY A 51 2.91 12.30 6.81
CA GLY A 51 2.77 13.74 6.58
C GLY A 51 1.52 14.09 5.78
N LEU A 52 1.27 13.38 4.68
CA LEU A 52 0.08 13.57 3.85
C LEU A 52 -1.21 13.23 4.60
N GLN A 53 -1.20 12.19 5.42
CA GLN A 53 -2.31 11.76 6.27
C GLN A 53 -2.67 12.85 7.30
N ALA A 54 -1.66 13.45 7.95
CA ALA A 54 -1.87 14.56 8.88
C ALA A 54 -2.52 15.78 8.19
N ILE A 55 -2.00 16.17 7.02
CA ILE A 55 -2.60 17.25 6.21
C ILE A 55 -4.02 16.89 5.79
N GLY A 56 -4.23 15.66 5.33
CA GLY A 56 -5.54 15.13 4.95
C GLY A 56 -6.54 15.23 6.09
N TYR A 57 -6.18 14.83 7.31
CA TYR A 57 -7.04 14.95 8.48
C TYR A 57 -7.37 16.40 8.82
N ALA A 58 -6.39 17.31 8.77
CA ALA A 58 -6.62 18.72 9.03
C ALA A 58 -7.66 19.31 8.04
N LEU A 59 -7.49 19.01 6.74
CA LEU A 59 -8.44 19.44 5.71
C LEU A 59 -9.81 18.78 5.86
N LEU A 60 -9.85 17.50 6.19
CA LEU A 60 -11.08 16.74 6.37
C LEU A 60 -11.91 17.31 7.53
N VAL A 61 -11.28 17.68 8.64
CA VAL A 61 -11.93 18.38 9.76
C VAL A 61 -12.38 19.78 9.36
N LEU A 62 -11.52 20.55 8.67
CA LEU A 62 -11.86 21.89 8.21
C LEU A 62 -13.10 21.89 7.29
N PHE A 63 -13.14 21.01 6.29
CA PHE A 63 -14.28 20.89 5.39
C PHE A 63 -15.53 20.37 6.09
N PHE A 64 -15.39 19.50 7.09
CA PHE A 64 -16.52 19.08 7.90
C PHE A 64 -17.13 20.27 8.66
N VAL A 65 -16.31 21.07 9.36
CA VAL A 65 -16.78 22.25 10.09
C VAL A 65 -17.41 23.27 9.14
N LEU A 66 -16.77 23.58 8.00
CA LEU A 66 -17.34 24.46 6.99
C LEU A 66 -18.67 23.93 6.42
N GLY A 67 -18.78 22.61 6.24
CA GLY A 67 -20.01 21.95 5.83
C GLY A 67 -21.12 22.09 6.87
N VAL A 68 -20.81 21.87 8.14
CA VAL A 68 -21.75 22.09 9.26
C VAL A 68 -22.21 23.54 9.28
N ILE A 69 -21.30 24.52 9.19
CA ILE A 69 -21.66 25.94 9.22
C ILE A 69 -22.58 26.32 8.05
N LYS A 70 -22.29 25.84 6.83
CA LYS A 70 -23.13 26.10 5.66
C LYS A 70 -24.51 25.43 5.74
N THR A 71 -24.59 24.22 6.30
CA THR A 71 -25.84 23.47 6.40
C THR A 71 -26.68 23.87 7.62
N CYS A 72 -26.07 24.46 8.66
CA CYS A 72 -26.73 24.80 9.91
C CYS A 72 -26.77 26.32 10.19
N GLY A 73 -26.90 27.15 9.15
CA GLY A 73 -26.91 28.62 9.24
C GLY A 73 -27.99 29.22 10.15
N SER A 74 -28.94 28.42 10.68
CA SER A 74 -29.91 28.81 11.70
C SER A 74 -29.94 27.79 12.85
N PHE A 75 -29.95 28.27 14.10
CA PHE A 75 -30.04 27.44 15.31
C PHE A 75 -31.29 26.53 15.36
N THR A 76 -32.31 26.82 14.55
CA THR A 76 -33.54 26.00 14.42
C THR A 76 -33.32 24.73 13.57
N GLU A 77 -32.36 24.74 12.64
CA GLU A 77 -32.02 23.58 11.79
C GLU A 77 -30.97 22.66 12.40
N VAL A 78 -30.16 23.16 13.34
CA VAL A 78 -29.26 22.34 14.18
C VAL A 78 -30.05 21.27 14.96
N LYS A 79 -31.33 21.53 15.26
CA LYS A 79 -32.24 20.58 15.93
C LYS A 79 -32.70 19.42 15.05
N LYS A 80 -32.42 19.40 13.74
CA LYS A 80 -32.67 18.22 12.90
C LYS A 80 -31.41 17.34 12.87
N PRO A 81 -31.27 16.36 13.78
CA PRO A 81 -30.06 15.54 13.90
C PRO A 81 -29.73 14.80 12.60
N GLU A 82 -30.71 14.55 11.73
CA GLU A 82 -30.55 13.85 10.46
C GLU A 82 -29.51 14.49 9.53
N HIS A 83 -29.42 15.81 9.47
CA HIS A 83 -28.48 16.50 8.55
C HIS A 83 -27.05 16.42 9.06
N VAL A 84 -26.85 16.65 10.36
CA VAL A 84 -25.55 16.52 11.02
C VAL A 84 -25.07 15.07 10.97
N LEU A 85 -25.97 14.10 11.20
CA LEU A 85 -25.65 12.69 11.15
C LEU A 85 -25.21 12.24 9.75
N LYS A 86 -25.90 12.65 8.68
CA LYS A 86 -25.48 12.35 7.30
C LYS A 86 -24.08 12.90 7.00
N LEU A 87 -23.80 14.12 7.45
CA LEU A 87 -22.48 14.75 7.26
C LEU A 87 -21.40 14.00 8.07
N PHE A 88 -21.73 13.56 9.28
CA PHE A 88 -20.85 12.81 10.16
C PHE A 88 -20.54 11.41 9.62
N ILE A 89 -21.52 10.70 9.06
CA ILE A 89 -21.28 9.40 8.42
C ILE A 89 -20.29 9.54 7.27
N ARG A 90 -20.46 10.56 6.43
CA ARG A 90 -19.52 10.84 5.32
C ARG A 90 -18.12 11.17 5.83
N PHE A 91 -18.02 11.95 6.91
CA PHE A 91 -16.76 12.24 7.59
C PHE A 91 -16.10 10.96 8.13
N ALA A 92 -16.85 10.11 8.82
CA ALA A 92 -16.34 8.89 9.43
C ALA A 92 -15.83 7.90 8.37
N LEU A 93 -16.56 7.75 7.26
CA LEU A 93 -16.12 6.94 6.13
C LEU A 93 -14.83 7.49 5.50
N ALA A 94 -14.77 8.80 5.22
CA ALA A 94 -13.58 9.42 4.66
C ALA A 94 -12.37 9.28 5.61
N LYS A 95 -12.56 9.51 6.91
CA LYS A 95 -11.53 9.29 7.93
C LYS A 95 -11.08 7.83 7.94
N GLY A 96 -12.00 6.87 7.90
CA GLY A 96 -11.70 5.45 7.89
C GLY A 96 -10.80 5.05 6.72
N VAL A 97 -11.17 5.47 5.51
CA VAL A 97 -10.37 5.20 4.30
C VAL A 97 -8.95 5.78 4.41
N VAL A 98 -8.81 7.01 4.89
CA VAL A 98 -7.49 7.65 5.05
C VAL A 98 -6.66 6.96 6.13
N THR A 99 -7.30 6.46 7.20
CA THR A 99 -6.60 5.80 8.32
C THR A 99 -6.08 4.42 7.95
N TYR A 100 -6.93 3.62 7.31
CA TYR A 100 -6.63 2.21 7.04
C TYR A 100 -6.08 1.98 5.63
N GLY A 101 -5.87 3.02 4.83
CA GLY A 101 -5.44 2.90 3.44
C GLY A 101 -4.09 2.20 3.27
N MET A 102 -3.10 2.51 4.12
CA MET A 102 -1.80 1.83 4.10
C MET A 102 -1.92 0.36 4.49
N GLU A 103 -2.68 0.06 5.53
CA GLU A 103 -2.90 -1.31 6.01
C GLU A 103 -3.62 -2.16 4.97
N LEU A 104 -4.64 -1.61 4.31
CA LEU A 104 -5.35 -2.26 3.21
C LEU A 104 -4.41 -2.59 2.05
N MET A 105 -3.57 -1.64 1.64
CA MET A 105 -2.58 -1.85 0.58
C MET A 105 -1.62 -2.99 0.92
N MET A 106 -1.09 -3.01 2.15
CA MET A 106 -0.20 -4.07 2.61
C MET A 106 -0.91 -5.43 2.71
N ALA A 107 -2.17 -5.45 3.14
CA ALA A 107 -2.96 -6.67 3.18
C ALA A 107 -3.16 -7.26 1.77
N LEU A 108 -3.45 -6.42 0.77
CA LEU A 108 -3.56 -6.85 -0.62
C LEU A 108 -2.23 -7.40 -1.16
N LEU A 109 -1.11 -6.72 -0.90
CA LEU A 109 0.21 -7.19 -1.30
C LEU A 109 0.56 -8.55 -0.66
N ASN A 110 0.23 -8.73 0.62
CA ASN A 110 0.45 -9.99 1.32
C ASN A 110 -0.38 -11.13 0.69
N ILE A 111 -1.63 -10.88 0.29
CA ILE A 111 -2.47 -11.91 -0.36
C ILE A 111 -1.85 -12.34 -1.70
N VAL A 112 -1.39 -11.38 -2.52
CA VAL A 112 -0.75 -11.67 -3.80
C VAL A 112 0.55 -12.46 -3.61
N GLN A 113 1.39 -12.06 -2.65
CA GLN A 113 2.63 -12.76 -2.32
C GLN A 113 2.39 -14.16 -1.75
N ALA A 114 1.38 -14.35 -0.89
CA ALA A 114 1.00 -15.66 -0.37
C ALA A 114 0.55 -16.61 -1.50
N SER A 115 -0.14 -16.06 -2.50
CA SER A 115 -0.61 -16.83 -3.66
C SER A 115 0.54 -17.24 -4.59
N SER A 116 1.61 -16.45 -4.68
CA SER A 116 2.77 -16.75 -5.55
C SER A 116 3.77 -17.73 -4.95
N VAL A 117 3.72 -18.00 -3.63
CA VAL A 117 4.62 -18.96 -2.95
C VAL A 117 4.12 -20.41 -3.05
N GLN A 118 2.88 -20.64 -3.53
CA GLN A 118 2.26 -21.96 -3.63
C GLN A 118 2.37 -22.62 -5.02
N LEU A 119 3.08 -22.01 -5.97
CA LEU A 119 3.40 -22.54 -7.30
C LEU A 119 4.91 -22.79 -7.43
#